data_AF-A0A9P7ZCG5-F1
#
_entry.id   AF-A0A9P7ZCG5-F1
#
_cell.length_a   1.000
_cell.length_b   1.000
_cell.length_c   1.000
_cell.angle_alpha   90.00
_cell.angle_beta   90.00
_cell.angle_gamma   90.00
#
_symmetry.space_group_name_H-M   'P 1'
#
loop_
_entity.id
_entity.type
_entity.pdbx_description
1 polymer ?
#
loop_
_entity_poly.entity_id
_entity_poly.type
_entity_poly.pdbx_seq_one_letter_code
_entity_poly.pdbx_strand_id
1 'polypeptide(L)'
;FPKEDKAFRKWIRVTIDPAVYENVQEELESNLTTRRMLRTLRKRFAASATQTREEARREYHKALQSARRANQSAEKWHSTWMTALNRAKNAKLTEIEGNQGIADFLDAISARYAPNWATRKREEIFEAEVKGRELSQTLEISASQFLAITRNAPQTKKHQAHAILGQIPSEPAEQLPPLKYLYMRPGTNFKHKHSPEECVTLEYAIIGQRAEDCKIRISKS
;
A
#
# COMPACT_ATOMS: atom_id res chain seq x y z
N PHE A 1 6.56 -47.26 6.60
CA PHE A 1 5.23 -46.80 7.06
C PHE A 1 5.08 -46.59 8.57
N PRO A 2 5.44 -47.49 9.52
CA PRO A 2 5.12 -47.27 10.95
C PRO A 2 5.99 -46.22 11.67
N LYS A 3 7.19 -45.88 11.16
CA LYS A 3 8.07 -44.88 11.77
C LYS A 3 7.62 -43.43 11.50
N GLU A 4 7.13 -43.16 10.29
CA GLU A 4 6.58 -41.86 9.88
C GLU A 4 5.33 -41.50 10.68
N ASP A 5 4.47 -42.48 10.95
CA ASP A 5 3.23 -42.28 11.70
C ASP A 5 3.49 -41.88 13.16
N LYS A 6 4.56 -42.41 13.78
CA LYS A 6 5.00 -42.01 15.13
C LYS A 6 5.58 -40.60 15.16
N ALA A 7 6.43 -40.25 14.18
CA ALA A 7 7.01 -38.91 14.09
C ALA A 7 5.93 -37.84 13.92
N PHE A 8 4.93 -38.13 13.09
CA PHE A 8 3.83 -37.21 12.83
C PHE A 8 2.92 -37.02 14.04
N ARG A 9 2.60 -38.09 14.79
CA ARG A 9 1.86 -37.97 16.06
C ARG A 9 2.63 -37.17 17.11
N LYS A 10 3.95 -37.36 17.18
CA LYS A 10 4.81 -36.56 18.07
C LYS A 10 4.75 -35.07 17.69
N TRP A 11 4.79 -34.76 16.40
CA TRP A 11 4.65 -33.38 15.93
C TRP A 11 3.28 -32.79 16.31
N ILE A 12 2.18 -33.50 16.06
CA ILE A 12 0.83 -33.04 16.44
C ILE A 12 0.72 -32.73 17.93
N ARG A 13 1.26 -33.60 18.78
CA ARG A 13 1.24 -33.40 20.24
C ARG A 13 2.02 -32.15 20.68
N VAL A 14 3.03 -31.73 19.92
CA VAL A 14 3.81 -30.52 20.21
C VAL A 14 3.10 -29.26 19.71
N THR A 15 2.41 -29.34 18.56
CA THR A 15 1.81 -28.17 17.91
C THR A 15 0.43 -27.80 18.46
N ILE A 16 -0.30 -28.77 19.03
CA ILE A 16 -1.67 -28.59 19.51
C ILE A 16 -1.68 -28.54 21.04
N ASP A 17 -2.57 -27.72 21.60
CA ASP A 17 -2.83 -27.69 23.04
C ASP A 17 -3.04 -29.13 23.60
N PRO A 18 -2.26 -29.54 24.62
CA PRO A 18 -2.35 -30.87 25.23
C PRO A 18 -3.78 -31.25 25.60
N ALA A 19 -4.58 -30.31 26.13
CA ALA A 19 -5.95 -30.58 26.57
C ALA A 19 -6.86 -30.96 25.39
N VAL A 20 -6.69 -30.33 24.23
CA VAL A 20 -7.49 -30.65 23.04
C VAL A 20 -7.04 -31.96 22.41
N TYR A 21 -5.73 -32.24 22.45
CA TYR A 21 -5.16 -33.48 21.95
C TYR A 21 -5.65 -34.69 22.77
N GLU A 22 -5.65 -34.59 24.11
CA GLU A 22 -6.13 -35.65 25.02
C GLU A 22 -7.61 -35.95 24.81
N ASN A 23 -8.46 -34.93 24.72
CA ASN A 23 -9.88 -35.08 24.41
C ASN A 23 -10.15 -35.84 23.08
N VAL A 24 -9.34 -35.57 22.04
CA VAL A 24 -9.46 -36.28 20.75
C VAL A 24 -8.89 -37.70 20.84
N GLN A 25 -7.90 -37.93 21.70
CA GLN A 25 -7.32 -39.25 21.92
C GLN A 25 -8.30 -40.18 22.62
N GLU A 26 -8.98 -39.70 23.67
CA GLU A 26 -10.06 -40.39 24.39
C GLU A 26 -11.24 -40.72 23.46
N GLU A 27 -11.64 -39.81 22.58
CA GLU A 27 -12.74 -40.03 21.61
C GLU A 27 -12.41 -41.13 20.57
N LEU A 28 -11.12 -41.36 20.27
CA LEU A 28 -10.67 -42.30 19.22
C LEU A 28 -10.12 -43.62 19.74
N GLU A 29 -10.18 -43.89 21.05
CA GLU A 29 -9.51 -45.00 21.76
C GLU A 29 -9.54 -46.37 21.05
N SER A 30 -10.62 -46.70 20.34
CA SER A 30 -10.78 -47.99 19.67
C SER A 30 -10.20 -48.09 18.25
N ASN A 31 -9.93 -46.98 17.55
CA ASN A 31 -9.52 -46.98 16.14
C ASN A 31 -8.66 -45.75 15.76
N LEU A 32 -7.61 -45.51 16.56
CA LEU A 32 -6.79 -44.31 16.50
C LEU A 32 -5.80 -44.33 15.32
N THR A 33 -6.32 -44.06 14.13
CA THR A 33 -5.53 -43.79 12.92
C THR A 33 -5.22 -42.31 12.81
N THR A 34 -4.00 -41.99 12.38
CA THR A 34 -3.52 -40.61 12.23
C THR A 34 -4.43 -39.78 11.32
N ARG A 35 -4.95 -40.38 10.25
CA ARG A 35 -5.93 -39.73 9.37
C ARG A 35 -7.24 -39.38 10.08
N ARG A 36 -7.74 -40.26 10.95
CA ARG A 36 -8.98 -40.03 11.69
C ARG A 36 -8.78 -38.97 12.76
N MET A 37 -7.65 -39.03 13.47
CA MET A 37 -7.23 -38.00 14.42
C MET A 37 -7.13 -36.62 13.75
N LEU A 38 -6.46 -36.51 12.60
CA LEU A 38 -6.40 -35.28 11.82
C LEU A 38 -7.79 -34.79 11.38
N ARG A 39 -8.69 -35.69 10.99
CA ARG A 39 -10.04 -35.34 10.57
C ARG A 39 -10.88 -34.81 11.73
N THR A 40 -10.74 -35.39 12.92
CA THR A 40 -11.42 -34.93 14.14
C THR A 40 -10.84 -33.60 14.62
N LEU A 41 -9.51 -33.47 14.63
CA LEU A 41 -8.84 -32.20 14.92
C LEU A 41 -9.27 -31.13 13.92
N ARG A 42 -9.23 -31.42 12.62
CA ARG A 42 -9.72 -30.49 11.59
C ARG A 42 -11.19 -30.15 11.77
N LYS A 43 -12.04 -31.05 12.27
CA LYS A 43 -13.45 -30.74 12.54
C LYS A 43 -13.59 -29.80 13.75
N ARG A 44 -12.78 -29.96 14.79
CA ARG A 44 -12.80 -29.10 16.00
C ARG A 44 -12.13 -27.74 15.77
N PHE A 45 -11.08 -27.71 14.96
CA PHE A 45 -10.31 -26.51 14.60
C PHE A 45 -10.72 -25.90 13.26
N ALA A 46 -11.68 -26.50 12.55
CA ALA A 46 -12.27 -25.85 11.39
C ALA A 46 -12.89 -24.55 11.90
N ALA A 47 -12.40 -23.42 11.39
CA ALA A 47 -13.02 -22.14 11.65
C ALA A 47 -14.53 -22.29 11.39
N SER A 48 -15.34 -21.91 12.37
CA SER A 48 -16.79 -21.91 12.15
C SER A 48 -17.11 -21.04 10.94
N ALA A 49 -18.26 -21.27 10.30
CA ALA A 49 -18.69 -20.43 9.19
C ALA A 49 -18.74 -18.93 9.60
N THR A 50 -19.07 -18.66 10.87
CA THR A 50 -19.05 -17.31 11.46
C THR A 50 -17.63 -16.75 11.57
N GLN A 51 -16.68 -17.51 12.11
CA GLN A 51 -15.27 -17.09 12.22
C GLN A 51 -14.65 -16.82 10.85
N THR A 52 -14.93 -17.69 9.87
CA THR A 52 -14.46 -17.53 8.49
C THR A 52 -15.01 -16.25 7.85
N ARG A 53 -16.29 -15.93 8.10
CA ARG A 53 -16.93 -14.72 7.61
C ARG A 53 -16.36 -13.46 8.28
N GLU A 54 -16.13 -13.49 9.59
CA GLU A 54 -15.51 -12.39 10.33
C GLU A 54 -14.05 -12.14 9.90
N GLU A 55 -13.29 -13.21 9.66
CA GLU A 55 -11.94 -13.12 9.13
C GLU A 55 -11.92 -12.49 7.74
N ALA A 56 -12.78 -12.97 6.82
CA ALA A 56 -12.92 -12.38 5.49
C ALA A 56 -13.33 -10.90 5.55
N ARG A 57 -14.23 -10.53 6.48
CA ARG A 57 -14.64 -9.13 6.71
C ARG A 57 -13.44 -8.29 7.15
N ARG A 58 -12.66 -8.76 8.14
CA ARG A 58 -11.47 -8.06 8.63
C ARG A 58 -10.42 -7.88 7.53
N GLU A 59 -10.15 -8.92 6.74
CA GLU A 59 -9.21 -8.85 5.62
C GLU A 59 -9.66 -7.83 4.56
N TYR A 60 -10.94 -7.82 4.21
CA TYR A 60 -11.50 -6.87 3.26
C TYR A 60 -11.34 -5.41 3.73
N HIS A 61 -11.72 -5.11 4.98
CA HIS A 61 -11.60 -3.76 5.55
C HIS A 61 -10.14 -3.32 5.66
N LYS A 62 -9.25 -4.24 6.06
CA LYS A 62 -7.81 -3.98 6.12
C LYS A 62 -7.24 -3.66 4.73
N ALA A 63 -7.71 -4.33 3.68
CA ALA A 63 -7.31 -4.05 2.30
C ALA A 63 -7.80 -2.65 1.87
N LEU A 64 -9.03 -2.25 2.18
CA LEU A 64 -9.53 -0.90 1.91
C LEU A 64 -8.72 0.18 2.66
N GLN A 65 -8.44 -0.02 3.94
CA GLN A 65 -7.64 0.91 4.73
C GLN A 65 -6.19 1.03 4.22
N SER A 66 -5.63 -0.05 3.66
CA SER A 66 -4.29 -0.02 3.09
C SER A 66 -4.14 0.95 1.92
N ALA A 67 -5.24 1.28 1.22
CA ALA A 67 -5.26 2.28 0.15
C ALA A 67 -4.74 3.65 0.60
N ARG A 68 -4.96 3.99 1.88
CA ARG A 68 -4.56 5.28 2.47
C ARG A 68 -3.07 5.36 2.79
N ARG A 69 -2.33 4.25 2.72
CA ARG A 69 -0.90 4.21 3.09
C ARG A 69 -0.02 4.84 2.00
N ALA A 70 1.01 5.58 2.42
CA ALA A 70 1.86 6.40 1.54
C ALA A 70 2.69 5.58 0.51
N ASN A 71 3.10 4.36 0.87
CA ASN A 71 4.12 3.60 0.14
C ASN A 71 3.57 2.42 -0.70
N GLN A 72 2.29 2.44 -1.06
CA GLN A 72 1.68 1.38 -1.87
C GLN A 72 1.36 1.91 -3.27
N SER A 73 1.74 1.17 -4.32
CA SER A 73 1.35 1.47 -5.70
C SER A 73 -0.11 1.08 -5.94
N ALA A 74 -0.81 1.82 -6.80
CA ALA A 74 -2.21 1.58 -7.11
C ALA A 74 -2.47 0.16 -7.62
N GLU A 75 -1.61 -0.35 -8.52
CA GLU A 75 -1.75 -1.71 -9.06
C GLU A 75 -1.54 -2.79 -8.00
N LYS A 76 -0.53 -2.63 -7.13
CA LYS A 76 -0.27 -3.57 -6.03
C LYS A 76 -1.38 -3.54 -5.00
N TRP A 77 -1.92 -2.36 -4.72
CA TRP A 77 -3.09 -2.23 -3.86
C TRP A 77 -4.30 -2.92 -4.48
N HIS A 78 -4.61 -2.65 -5.74
CA HIS A 78 -5.73 -3.24 -6.44
C HIS A 78 -5.66 -4.78 -6.45
N SER A 79 -4.50 -5.37 -6.72
CA SER A 79 -4.36 -6.83 -6.68
C SER A 79 -4.62 -7.39 -5.28
N THR A 80 -4.08 -6.76 -4.23
CA THR A 80 -4.34 -7.19 -2.84
C THR A 80 -5.81 -7.04 -2.46
N TRP A 81 -6.45 -5.94 -2.85
CA TRP A 81 -7.88 -5.73 -2.60
C TRP A 81 -8.74 -6.73 -3.37
N MET A 82 -8.43 -7.03 -4.64
CA MET A 82 -9.16 -8.02 -5.44
C MET A 82 -9.10 -9.42 -4.82
N THR A 83 -7.94 -9.81 -4.25
CA THR A 83 -7.83 -11.08 -3.53
C THR A 83 -8.70 -11.12 -2.28
N ALA A 84 -8.75 -10.02 -1.52
CA ALA A 84 -9.61 -9.90 -0.34
C ALA A 84 -11.11 -9.90 -0.73
N LEU A 85 -11.46 -9.21 -1.83
CA LEU A 85 -12.80 -9.20 -2.40
C LEU A 85 -13.27 -10.61 -2.76
N ASN A 86 -12.43 -11.38 -3.45
CA ASN A 86 -12.78 -12.76 -3.83
C ASN A 86 -12.99 -13.66 -2.60
N ARG A 87 -12.16 -13.52 -1.57
CA ARG A 87 -12.37 -14.23 -0.29
C ARG A 87 -13.68 -13.84 0.36
N ALA A 88 -14.01 -12.56 0.31
CA ALA A 88 -15.23 -12.04 0.91
C ALA A 88 -16.50 -12.47 0.14
N LYS A 89 -16.43 -12.57 -1.20
CA LYS A 89 -17.47 -13.18 -2.04
C LYS A 89 -17.67 -14.66 -1.72
N ASN A 90 -16.57 -15.41 -1.56
CA ASN A 90 -16.63 -16.83 -1.17
C ASN A 90 -17.27 -17.00 0.22
N ALA A 91 -17.06 -16.05 1.13
CA ALA A 91 -17.67 -16.02 2.45
C ALA A 91 -19.11 -15.45 2.47
N LYS A 92 -19.66 -15.05 1.30
CA LYS A 92 -21.01 -14.48 1.13
C LYS A 92 -21.29 -13.28 2.04
N LEU A 93 -20.37 -12.32 2.03
CA LEU A 93 -20.51 -11.06 2.76
C LEU A 93 -21.46 -10.10 2.04
N THR A 94 -22.66 -9.93 2.60
CA THR A 94 -23.72 -9.04 2.09
C THR A 94 -23.35 -7.56 2.07
N GLU A 95 -22.36 -7.13 2.87
CA GLU A 95 -21.92 -5.72 2.96
C GLU A 95 -21.20 -5.24 1.70
N ILE A 96 -20.68 -6.17 0.91
CA ILE A 96 -19.87 -5.87 -0.28
C ILE A 96 -20.73 -5.90 -1.54
N GLU A 97 -21.97 -6.36 -1.40
CA GLU A 97 -22.95 -6.42 -2.47
C GLU A 97 -23.69 -5.08 -2.58
N GLY A 98 -23.92 -4.64 -3.82
CA GLY A 98 -24.66 -3.41 -4.12
C GLY A 98 -23.85 -2.12 -3.92
N ASN A 99 -24.56 -1.02 -3.69
CA ASN A 99 -24.00 0.34 -3.74
C ASN A 99 -23.03 0.63 -2.59
N GLN A 100 -23.20 -0.03 -1.44
CA GLN A 100 -22.31 0.15 -0.29
C GLN A 100 -20.86 -0.26 -0.61
N GLY A 101 -20.66 -1.42 -1.24
CA GLY A 101 -19.33 -1.88 -1.61
C GLY A 101 -18.63 -0.94 -2.60
N ILE A 102 -19.40 -0.30 -3.49
CA ILE A 102 -18.91 0.70 -4.44
C ILE A 102 -18.52 1.99 -3.70
N ALA A 103 -19.35 2.46 -2.76
CA ALA A 103 -19.06 3.62 -1.93
C ALA A 103 -17.76 3.43 -1.13
N ASP A 104 -17.62 2.29 -0.45
CA ASP A 104 -16.42 1.95 0.34
C ASP A 104 -15.14 1.93 -0.53
N PHE A 105 -15.25 1.40 -1.75
CA PHE A 105 -14.17 1.37 -2.72
C PHE A 105 -13.78 2.77 -3.20
N LEU A 106 -14.76 3.60 -3.56
CA LEU A 106 -14.53 4.98 -3.99
C LEU A 106 -13.92 5.82 -2.85
N ASP A 107 -14.36 5.59 -1.61
CA ASP A 107 -13.80 6.22 -0.42
C ASP A 107 -12.33 5.85 -0.21
N ALA A 108 -11.99 4.57 -0.36
CA ALA A 108 -10.60 4.11 -0.26
C ALA A 108 -9.70 4.75 -1.32
N ILE A 109 -10.17 4.87 -2.56
CA ILE A 109 -9.40 5.44 -3.69
C ILE A 109 -9.28 6.95 -3.60
N SER A 110 -10.34 7.62 -3.15
CA SER A 110 -10.40 9.08 -3.07
C SER A 110 -9.31 9.67 -2.19
N ALA A 111 -8.82 8.89 -1.22
CA ALA A 111 -7.79 9.34 -0.29
C ALA A 111 -6.44 9.64 -0.97
N ARG A 112 -6.06 8.90 -2.03
CA ARG A 112 -4.70 9.05 -2.62
C ARG A 112 -4.60 8.83 -4.12
N TYR A 113 -5.27 7.82 -4.67
CA TYR A 113 -4.95 7.37 -6.02
C TYR A 113 -5.65 8.22 -7.09
N ALA A 114 -6.94 8.51 -6.92
CA ALA A 114 -7.72 9.23 -7.92
C ALA A 114 -8.87 10.03 -7.26
N PRO A 115 -8.57 11.10 -6.50
CA PRO A 115 -9.57 11.89 -5.77
C PRO A 115 -10.66 12.45 -6.70
N ASN A 116 -10.25 13.13 -7.77
CA ASN A 116 -11.20 13.79 -8.69
C ASN A 116 -12.10 12.78 -9.41
N TRP A 117 -11.54 11.63 -9.81
CA TRP A 117 -12.32 10.58 -10.45
C TRP A 117 -13.31 9.95 -9.48
N ALA A 118 -12.91 9.68 -8.24
CA ALA A 118 -13.79 9.11 -7.23
C ALA A 118 -14.96 10.04 -6.92
N THR A 119 -14.73 11.35 -6.79
CA THR A 119 -15.80 12.35 -6.59
C THR A 119 -16.77 12.37 -7.76
N ARG A 120 -16.26 12.47 -8.99
CA ARG A 120 -17.09 12.44 -10.20
C ARG A 120 -17.91 11.16 -10.31
N LYS A 121 -17.34 10.01 -9.93
CA LYS A 121 -18.06 8.74 -9.95
C LYS A 121 -19.16 8.67 -8.89
N ARG A 122 -18.94 9.24 -7.69
CA ARG A 122 -20.02 9.36 -6.69
C ARG A 122 -21.17 10.22 -7.19
N GLU A 123 -20.87 11.35 -7.83
CA GLU A 123 -21.89 12.22 -8.44
C GLU A 123 -22.68 11.48 -9.52
N GLU A 124 -22.01 10.73 -10.40
CA GLU A 124 -22.65 9.93 -11.45
C GLU A 124 -23.59 8.86 -10.86
N ILE A 125 -23.16 8.18 -9.80
CA ILE A 125 -23.98 7.18 -9.09
C ILE A 125 -25.21 7.84 -8.48
N PHE A 126 -25.02 8.95 -7.76
CA PHE A 126 -26.11 9.70 -7.15
C PHE A 126 -27.12 10.22 -8.19
N GLU A 127 -26.64 10.77 -9.31
CA GLU A 127 -27.52 11.21 -10.40
C GLU A 127 -28.31 10.06 -11.02
N ALA A 128 -27.69 8.89 -11.17
CA ALA A 128 -28.37 7.72 -11.72
C ALA A 128 -29.48 7.21 -10.78
N GLU A 129 -29.21 7.21 -9.46
CA GLU A 129 -30.20 6.90 -8.43
C GLU A 129 -31.39 7.87 -8.47
N VAL A 130 -31.12 9.19 -8.50
CA VAL A 130 -32.17 10.22 -8.58
C VAL A 130 -32.99 10.11 -9.86
N LYS A 131 -32.35 9.77 -10.99
CA LYS A 131 -33.01 9.62 -12.29
C LYS A 131 -33.72 8.25 -12.45
N GLY A 132 -33.68 7.39 -11.43
CA GLY A 132 -34.29 6.05 -11.47
C GLY A 132 -33.70 5.14 -12.56
N ARG A 133 -32.46 5.39 -13.00
CA ARG A 133 -31.78 4.53 -13.96
C ARG A 133 -31.16 3.37 -13.21
N GLU A 134 -31.40 2.15 -13.66
CA GLU A 134 -30.68 0.99 -13.12
C GLU A 134 -29.18 1.18 -13.33
N LEU A 135 -28.44 1.27 -12.22
CA LEU A 135 -27.00 1.28 -12.22
C LEU A 135 -26.51 -0.10 -12.65
N SER A 136 -26.22 -0.27 -13.95
CA SER A 136 -25.46 -1.44 -14.44
C SER A 136 -24.00 -1.45 -13.93
N GLN A 137 -23.66 -0.59 -12.97
CA GLN A 137 -22.31 -0.44 -12.43
C GLN A 137 -22.09 -1.44 -11.31
N THR A 138 -21.40 -2.53 -11.64
CA THR A 138 -20.87 -3.47 -10.65
C THR A 138 -19.55 -2.94 -10.07
N LEU A 139 -19.24 -3.34 -8.83
CA LEU A 139 -17.95 -3.09 -8.19
C LEU A 139 -16.75 -3.47 -9.07
N GLU A 140 -16.85 -4.57 -9.81
CA GLU A 140 -15.82 -5.06 -10.74
C GLU A 140 -15.60 -4.12 -11.95
N ILE A 141 -16.68 -3.53 -12.45
CA ILE A 141 -16.62 -2.55 -13.55
C ILE A 141 -15.91 -1.30 -13.04
N SER A 142 -16.27 -0.82 -11.85
CA SER A 142 -15.61 0.32 -11.21
C SER A 142 -14.12 0.06 -10.97
N ALA A 143 -13.77 -1.16 -10.55
CA ALA A 143 -12.38 -1.58 -10.34
C ALA A 143 -11.55 -1.62 -11.63
N SER A 144 -12.13 -2.13 -12.73
CA SER A 144 -11.45 -2.15 -14.03
C SER A 144 -11.26 -0.74 -14.61
N GLN A 145 -12.25 0.15 -14.43
CA GLN A 145 -12.12 1.56 -14.81
C GLN A 145 -11.02 2.27 -14.00
N PHE A 146 -10.94 2.02 -12.70
CA PHE A 146 -9.87 2.54 -11.85
C PHE A 146 -8.47 2.10 -12.33
N LEU A 147 -8.30 0.82 -12.68
CA LEU A 147 -7.03 0.34 -13.24
C LEU A 147 -6.67 1.01 -14.56
N ALA A 148 -7.64 1.19 -15.46
CA ALA A 148 -7.41 1.88 -16.72
C ALA A 148 -6.94 3.33 -16.49
N ILE A 149 -7.57 4.04 -15.55
CA ILE A 149 -7.23 5.43 -15.25
C ILE A 149 -5.87 5.53 -14.57
N THR A 150 -5.55 4.63 -13.63
CA THR A 150 -4.25 4.67 -12.95
C THR A 150 -3.08 4.30 -13.85
N ARG A 151 -3.30 3.46 -14.86
CA ARG A 151 -2.31 3.16 -15.90
C ARG A 151 -2.14 4.30 -16.92
N ASN A 152 -3.24 4.93 -17.29
CA ASN A 152 -3.25 6.04 -18.26
C ASN A 152 -3.01 7.40 -17.61
N ALA A 153 -2.91 7.47 -16.28
CA ALA A 153 -2.65 8.72 -15.58
C ALA A 153 -1.30 9.26 -16.04
N PRO A 154 -1.26 10.51 -16.57
CA PRO A 154 0.02 11.13 -16.86
C PRO A 154 0.79 11.16 -15.56
N GLN A 155 2.02 10.63 -15.56
CA GLN A 155 2.97 10.78 -14.46
C GLN A 155 3.03 12.27 -14.16
N THR A 156 2.33 12.71 -13.12
CA THR A 156 2.30 14.11 -12.76
C THR A 156 3.72 14.43 -12.38
N LYS A 157 4.43 15.12 -13.30
CA LYS A 157 5.72 15.73 -13.02
C LYS A 157 5.52 16.43 -11.68
N LYS A 158 6.35 16.10 -10.69
CA LYS A 158 6.32 16.70 -9.36
C LYS A 158 6.18 18.21 -9.56
N HIS A 159 4.97 18.75 -9.41
CA HIS A 159 4.78 20.18 -9.43
C HIS A 159 5.52 20.68 -8.19
N GLN A 160 6.65 21.33 -8.42
CA GLN A 160 7.25 22.19 -7.42
C GLN A 160 6.18 23.21 -7.08
N ALA A 161 5.51 23.01 -5.94
CA ALA A 161 4.62 24.00 -5.39
C ALA A 161 5.50 25.19 -5.01
N HIS A 162 5.55 26.21 -5.87
CA HIS A 162 6.03 27.53 -5.46
C HIS A 162 4.97 28.10 -4.52
N ALA A 163 5.28 28.13 -3.22
CA ALA A 163 4.50 28.87 -2.25
C ALA A 163 4.56 30.36 -2.62
N ILE A 164 3.45 30.92 -3.10
CA ILE A 164 3.28 32.36 -3.22
C ILE A 164 2.93 32.87 -1.82
N LEU A 165 3.96 33.22 -1.05
CA LEU A 165 3.84 33.94 0.21
C LEU A 165 4.11 35.42 -0.06
N GLY A 166 3.06 36.23 0.11
CA GLY A 166 3.04 37.68 0.35
C GLY A 166 4.13 38.54 -0.31
N GLN A 167 3.75 39.28 -1.36
CA GLN A 167 4.49 40.46 -1.79
C GLN A 167 4.43 41.53 -0.69
N ILE A 168 5.56 41.78 -0.03
CA ILE A 168 5.85 43.04 0.65
C ILE A 168 6.84 43.77 -0.25
N PRO A 169 6.60 45.02 -0.68
CA PRO A 169 7.60 45.78 -1.43
C PRO A 169 8.68 46.25 -0.46
N SER A 170 9.91 45.75 -0.62
CA SER A 170 11.08 46.26 0.11
C SER A 170 11.81 47.30 -0.73
N GLU A 171 11.96 48.51 -0.19
CA GLU A 171 12.85 49.58 -0.65
C GLU A 171 14.32 49.08 -0.77
N PRO A 172 15.15 49.74 -1.60
CA PRO A 172 16.46 49.20 -1.98
C PRO A 172 17.50 49.47 -0.90
N ALA A 173 17.98 48.41 -0.24
CA ALA A 173 19.13 48.48 0.66
C ALA A 173 20.44 48.30 -0.13
N GLU A 174 21.30 49.31 0.00
CA GLU A 174 22.69 49.37 -0.43
C GLU A 174 23.57 48.19 0.07
N GLN A 175 24.64 47.96 -0.70
CA GLN A 175 25.74 46.99 -0.61
C GLN A 175 26.34 46.83 0.82
N LEU A 176 26.70 45.64 1.34
CA LEU A 176 27.88 44.79 1.04
C LEU A 176 27.76 43.42 1.80
N PRO A 177 28.48 42.35 1.42
CA PRO A 177 28.22 40.98 1.86
C PRO A 177 29.08 40.53 3.06
N PRO A 178 28.67 39.51 3.82
CA PRO A 178 29.61 38.66 4.54
C PRO A 178 29.66 37.25 3.93
N LEU A 179 30.85 36.90 3.45
CA LEU A 179 31.27 35.55 3.10
C LEU A 179 31.05 34.60 4.30
N LYS A 180 30.13 33.65 4.18
CA LYS A 180 30.10 32.46 5.05
C LYS A 180 30.77 31.29 4.34
N TYR A 181 32.09 31.23 4.45
CA TYR A 181 32.81 29.98 4.25
C TYR A 181 32.41 29.02 5.36
N LEU A 182 31.63 27.98 5.02
CA LEU A 182 31.38 26.85 5.91
C LEU A 182 32.66 26.02 5.98
N TYR A 183 33.39 26.17 7.07
CA TYR A 183 34.47 25.25 7.46
C TYR A 183 33.91 23.83 7.54
N MET A 184 34.38 22.93 6.67
CA MET A 184 34.03 21.52 6.71
C MET A 184 34.52 20.89 8.01
N ARG A 185 33.61 20.32 8.81
CA ARG A 185 33.96 19.43 9.92
C ARG A 185 34.26 18.04 9.37
N PRO A 186 35.41 17.41 9.68
CA PRO A 186 35.67 16.03 9.30
C PRO A 186 34.73 15.10 10.06
N GLY A 187 34.00 14.22 9.36
CA GLY A 187 33.21 13.14 9.98
C GLY A 187 31.70 13.13 9.69
N THR A 188 31.17 14.02 8.86
CA THR A 188 29.76 13.96 8.44
C THR A 188 29.66 13.40 7.01
N ASN A 189 28.95 12.28 6.86
CA ASN A 189 28.64 11.60 5.58
C ASN A 189 27.68 12.44 4.69
N PHE A 190 28.11 13.63 4.27
CA PHE A 190 27.38 14.42 3.28
C PHE A 190 27.67 13.87 1.89
N LYS A 191 26.64 13.32 1.24
CA LYS A 191 26.69 12.98 -0.18
C LYS A 191 26.67 14.28 -0.98
N HIS A 192 27.81 14.65 -1.56
CA HIS A 192 27.87 15.74 -2.52
C HIS A 192 27.00 15.41 -3.75
N LYS A 193 26.32 16.41 -4.30
CA LYS A 193 25.48 16.25 -5.50
C LYS A 193 26.31 16.03 -6.77
N HIS A 194 27.57 16.43 -6.75
CA HIS A 194 28.51 16.29 -7.85
C HIS A 194 29.46 15.11 -7.59
N SER A 195 29.80 14.38 -8.66
CA SER A 195 30.86 13.38 -8.64
C SER A 195 32.20 14.05 -8.29
N PRO A 196 33.19 13.31 -7.76
CA PRO A 196 34.48 13.88 -7.36
C PRO A 196 35.17 14.67 -8.47
N GLU A 197 35.02 14.22 -9.72
CA GLU A 197 35.60 14.83 -10.92
C GLU A 197 34.97 16.17 -11.29
N GLU A 198 33.72 16.42 -10.92
CA GLU A 198 32.99 17.68 -11.20
C GLU A 198 33.00 18.64 -10.00
N CYS A 199 33.64 18.26 -8.90
CA CYS A 199 33.65 19.06 -7.68
C CYS A 199 34.74 20.14 -7.76
N VAL A 200 34.34 21.35 -8.15
CA VAL A 200 35.22 22.54 -8.20
C VAL A 200 35.97 22.78 -6.88
N THR A 201 35.36 22.43 -5.73
CA THR A 201 36.01 22.53 -4.41
C THR A 201 37.13 21.51 -4.23
N LEU A 202 36.98 20.30 -4.77
CA LEU A 202 38.03 19.26 -4.74
C LEU A 202 39.16 19.63 -5.71
N GLU A 203 38.82 20.07 -6.91
CA GLU A 203 39.78 20.50 -7.92
C GLU A 203 40.62 21.67 -7.42
N TYR A 204 39.99 22.65 -6.75
CA TYR A 204 40.71 23.74 -6.08
C TYR A 204 41.63 23.28 -4.95
N ALA A 205 41.20 22.31 -4.14
CA ALA A 205 42.04 21.77 -3.05
C ALA A 205 43.27 21.01 -3.56
N ILE A 206 43.18 20.41 -4.75
CA ILE A 206 44.28 19.67 -5.38
C ILE A 206 45.22 20.60 -6.17
N ILE A 207 44.68 21.56 -6.92
CA ILE A 207 45.43 22.37 -7.89
C ILE A 207 45.81 23.77 -7.34
N GLY A 208 45.11 24.26 -6.32
CA GLY A 208 45.40 25.54 -5.67
C GLY A 208 45.03 26.79 -6.48
N GLN A 209 44.42 26.65 -7.66
CA GLN A 209 43.95 27.77 -8.50
C GLN A 209 42.46 27.60 -8.81
N ARG A 210 41.68 28.69 -8.71
CA ARG A 210 40.29 28.71 -9.20
C ARG A 210 40.33 29.03 -10.69
N ALA A 211 39.78 28.15 -11.53
CA ALA A 211 39.47 28.51 -12.90
C ALA A 211 38.31 29.52 -12.86
N GLU A 212 38.63 30.81 -12.89
CA GLU A 212 37.71 31.80 -13.41
C GLU A 212 37.46 31.48 -14.90
N ASP A 213 36.20 31.61 -15.33
CA ASP A 213 35.68 31.26 -16.65
C ASP A 213 35.25 29.81 -16.89
N CYS A 214 34.12 29.43 -16.30
CA CYS A 214 33.20 28.49 -16.95
C CYS A 214 31.89 29.21 -17.32
N LYS A 215 31.92 29.96 -18.42
CA LYS A 215 30.73 30.40 -19.14
C LYS A 215 30.06 29.18 -19.75
N ILE A 216 29.01 28.65 -19.11
CA ILE A 216 28.10 27.71 -19.78
C ILE A 216 26.76 28.42 -20.03
N ARG A 217 26.56 28.66 -21.33
CA ARG A 217 25.31 29.03 -22.01
C ARG A 217 24.09 28.38 -21.36
N ILE A 218 23.14 29.21 -20.92
CA ILE A 218 21.74 28.83 -20.90
C ILE A 218 21.13 29.36 -22.20
N SER A 219 21.05 28.52 -23.22
CA SER A 219 20.18 28.75 -24.37
C SER A 219 18.73 28.64 -23.89
N LYS A 220 18.01 29.76 -23.87
CA LYS A 220 16.54 29.80 -23.83
C LYS A 220 16.04 30.01 -25.26
N SER A 221 15.17 29.14 -25.74
CA SER A 221 14.16 29.46 -26.76
C SER A 221 12.99 30.17 -26.10
#